data_AF-A0A800KKY8-F1
#
_entry.id   AF-A0A800KKY8-F1
#
_cell.length_a   1.000
_cell.length_b   1.000
_cell.length_c   1.000
_cell.angle_alpha   90.00
_cell.angle_beta   90.00
_cell.angle_gamma   90.00
#
_symmetry.space_group_name_H-M   'P 1'
#
loop_
_entity.id
_entity.type
_entity.pdbx_description
1 polymer ?
#
loop_
_entity_poly.entity_id
_entity_poly.type
_entity_poly.pdbx_seq_one_letter_code
_entity_poly.pdbx_strand_id
1 'polypeptide(L)'
;MSKKTDFVGRLLSDVEIRTPLPTSPLKDASLLEQGAVIVLMRHMTQKQAEASVESLRGTHGDWNETRVSQAQEIASCLRTSIRKAGVDRLNELRSASMALKDYLQDVFQQTHGMDLEIFRDDLWAAGEIVSDLTVLGTTGGAYVLWLAADGAVPAHKGLVKILSRLDLMKPTTSSKRATESLEGLIPSGKELEFTITFHEILEGWTHPEEPIYMRVETLRKCTYGKKAHKDRLVFLKRQEERRKKEEIRRIAAEKKEVERLRKEAEREARRLEAEAKREEAARLKEEAIAKRKADIKKRAEDKKKAIAKRKADAIKKADAKKKADAKKKADAKKKADAKKKADAKKKADAKKK
;
A
#
# COMPACT_ATOMS: atom_id res chain seq x y z
N MET A 1 -41.75 -34.24 -12.82
CA MET A 1 -40.37 -33.77 -12.59
C MET A 1 -40.04 -33.87 -11.11
N SER A 2 -38.79 -34.17 -10.76
CA SER A 2 -38.36 -34.30 -9.35
C SER A 2 -38.20 -32.92 -8.72
N LYS A 3 -38.41 -32.79 -7.40
CA LYS A 3 -38.13 -31.53 -6.67
C LYS A 3 -36.71 -31.00 -6.94
N LYS A 4 -35.76 -31.90 -7.22
CA LYS A 4 -34.38 -31.57 -7.57
C LYS A 4 -34.25 -30.94 -8.96
N THR A 5 -34.90 -31.51 -9.97
CA THR A 5 -34.85 -30.98 -11.34
C THR A 5 -35.53 -29.60 -11.42
N ASP A 6 -36.59 -29.37 -10.65
CA ASP A 6 -37.24 -28.05 -10.56
C ASP A 6 -36.37 -27.02 -9.83
N PHE A 7 -35.54 -27.46 -8.89
CA PHE A 7 -34.55 -26.60 -8.24
C PHE A 7 -33.40 -26.25 -9.18
N VAL A 8 -32.87 -27.22 -9.91
CA VAL A 8 -31.87 -27.01 -10.97
C VAL A 8 -32.40 -26.01 -12.00
N GLY A 9 -33.61 -26.22 -12.55
CA GLY A 9 -34.19 -25.32 -13.54
C GLY A 9 -34.31 -23.87 -13.08
N ARG A 10 -34.66 -23.65 -11.80
CA ARG A 10 -34.64 -22.31 -11.19
C ARG A 10 -33.25 -21.72 -11.09
N LEU A 11 -32.24 -22.51 -10.69
CA LEU A 11 -30.86 -22.03 -10.65
C LEU A 11 -30.33 -21.65 -12.02
N LEU A 12 -30.62 -22.44 -13.06
CA LEU A 12 -30.23 -22.11 -14.44
C LEU A 12 -30.82 -20.77 -14.90
N SER A 13 -32.02 -20.42 -14.42
CA SER A 13 -32.70 -19.17 -14.77
C SER A 13 -32.26 -17.97 -13.91
N ASP A 14 -32.04 -18.19 -12.61
CA ASP A 14 -31.80 -17.12 -11.64
C ASP A 14 -30.32 -16.70 -11.52
N VAL A 15 -29.39 -17.56 -11.95
CA VAL A 15 -27.95 -17.31 -11.82
C VAL A 15 -27.44 -16.55 -13.04
N GLU A 16 -27.05 -15.30 -12.82
CA GLU A 16 -26.36 -14.47 -13.81
C GLU A 16 -24.88 -14.87 -13.90
N ILE A 17 -24.41 -15.15 -15.13
CA ILE A 17 -23.02 -15.50 -15.42
C ILE A 17 -22.20 -14.23 -15.64
N ARG A 18 -21.15 -14.03 -14.83
CA ARG A 18 -20.30 -12.83 -14.90
C ARG A 18 -19.20 -12.91 -15.94
N THR A 19 -18.65 -14.11 -16.12
CA THR A 19 -17.56 -14.33 -17.06
C THR A 19 -18.11 -14.31 -18.48
N PRO A 20 -17.57 -13.48 -19.39
CA PRO A 20 -17.98 -13.53 -20.79
C PRO A 20 -17.48 -14.85 -21.39
N LEU A 21 -18.41 -15.64 -21.92
CA LEU A 21 -18.12 -16.94 -22.53
C LEU A 21 -18.42 -16.92 -24.03
N PRO A 22 -17.63 -17.64 -24.86
CA PRO A 22 -17.90 -17.78 -26.28
C PRO A 22 -19.27 -18.42 -26.52
N THR A 23 -19.99 -17.90 -27.49
CA THR A 23 -21.26 -18.48 -27.96
C THR A 23 -21.07 -19.82 -28.67
N SER A 24 -19.88 -20.03 -29.25
CA SER A 24 -19.44 -21.26 -29.90
C SER A 24 -17.93 -21.41 -29.70
N PRO A 25 -17.40 -22.64 -29.66
CA PRO A 25 -15.96 -22.86 -29.53
C PRO A 25 -15.22 -22.36 -30.78
N LEU A 26 -13.99 -21.87 -30.60
CA LEU A 26 -13.12 -21.54 -31.72
C LEU A 26 -12.75 -22.84 -32.46
N LYS A 27 -12.97 -22.88 -33.77
CA LYS A 27 -12.68 -24.07 -34.57
C LYS A 27 -11.17 -24.33 -34.63
N ASP A 28 -10.76 -25.60 -34.60
CA ASP A 28 -9.36 -26.03 -34.75
C ASP A 28 -8.39 -25.35 -33.74
N ALA A 29 -8.91 -25.07 -32.54
CA ALA A 29 -8.18 -24.48 -31.44
C ALA A 29 -8.09 -25.43 -30.25
N SER A 30 -6.90 -25.48 -29.66
CA SER A 30 -6.60 -26.22 -28.43
C SER A 30 -7.37 -25.65 -27.24
N LEU A 31 -7.52 -26.45 -26.18
CA LEU A 31 -8.14 -26.03 -24.92
C LEU A 31 -7.46 -24.79 -24.31
N LEU A 32 -6.14 -24.67 -24.46
CA LEU A 32 -5.39 -23.46 -24.05
C LEU A 32 -5.92 -22.21 -24.75
N GLU A 33 -6.15 -22.32 -26.05
CA GLU A 33 -6.59 -21.21 -26.90
C GLU A 33 -8.05 -20.84 -26.67
N GLN A 34 -8.90 -21.82 -26.36
CA GLN A 34 -10.28 -21.55 -25.92
C GLN A 34 -10.29 -20.69 -24.66
N GLY A 35 -9.41 -20.99 -23.70
CA GLY A 35 -9.22 -20.16 -22.50
C GLY A 35 -8.65 -18.77 -22.83
N ALA A 36 -7.73 -18.66 -23.80
CA ALA A 36 -7.21 -17.37 -24.25
C ALA A 36 -8.32 -16.48 -24.86
N VAL A 37 -9.25 -17.06 -25.63
CA VAL A 37 -10.42 -16.34 -26.15
C VAL A 37 -11.28 -15.80 -25.01
N ILE A 38 -11.60 -16.61 -23.99
CA ILE A 38 -12.39 -16.18 -22.81
C ILE A 38 -11.72 -14.99 -22.10
N VAL A 39 -10.40 -15.05 -21.91
CA VAL A 39 -9.65 -13.98 -21.24
C VAL A 39 -9.68 -12.69 -22.06
N LEU A 40 -9.47 -12.78 -23.37
CA LEU A 40 -9.52 -11.61 -24.26
C LEU A 40 -10.94 -11.02 -24.37
N MET A 41 -11.98 -11.84 -24.32
CA MET A 41 -13.39 -11.39 -24.35
C MET A 41 -13.78 -10.44 -23.22
N ARG A 42 -12.97 -10.35 -22.16
CA ARG A 42 -13.13 -9.33 -21.09
C ARG A 42 -12.82 -7.91 -21.56
N HIS A 43 -12.09 -7.79 -22.66
CA HIS A 43 -11.57 -6.52 -23.19
C HIS A 43 -12.04 -6.22 -24.62
N MET A 44 -12.58 -7.21 -25.33
CA MET A 44 -12.99 -7.09 -26.72
C MET A 44 -14.13 -8.03 -27.07
N THR A 45 -14.71 -7.88 -28.26
CA THR A 45 -15.76 -8.80 -28.74
C THR A 45 -15.21 -10.19 -29.03
N GLN A 46 -16.06 -11.22 -29.01
CA GLN A 46 -15.67 -12.61 -29.34
C GLN A 46 -14.91 -12.71 -30.68
N LYS A 47 -15.44 -12.11 -31.75
CA LYS A 47 -14.80 -12.10 -33.08
C LYS A 47 -13.39 -11.48 -33.06
N GLN A 48 -13.19 -10.44 -32.25
CA GLN A 48 -11.88 -9.80 -32.08
C GLN A 48 -10.92 -10.69 -31.28
N ALA A 49 -11.43 -11.35 -30.23
CA ALA A 49 -10.64 -12.28 -29.43
C ALA A 49 -10.16 -13.49 -30.25
N GLU A 50 -11.06 -14.12 -31.02
CA GLU A 50 -10.74 -15.22 -31.93
C GLU A 50 -9.69 -14.81 -32.97
N ALA A 51 -9.92 -13.72 -33.69
CA ALA A 51 -8.96 -13.21 -34.67
C ALA A 51 -7.61 -12.80 -34.05
N SER A 52 -7.60 -12.39 -32.78
CA SER A 52 -6.38 -12.08 -32.04
C SER A 52 -5.60 -13.35 -31.70
N VAL A 53 -6.28 -14.41 -31.25
CA VAL A 53 -5.67 -15.71 -30.97
C VAL A 53 -5.08 -16.31 -32.25
N GLU A 54 -5.81 -16.29 -33.36
CA GLU A 54 -5.31 -16.72 -34.67
C GLU A 54 -4.08 -15.91 -35.12
N SER A 55 -4.13 -14.58 -34.94
CA SER A 55 -3.00 -13.72 -35.30
C SER A 55 -1.77 -13.99 -34.44
N LEU A 56 -1.94 -14.24 -33.15
CA LEU A 56 -0.86 -14.57 -32.23
C LEU A 56 -0.24 -15.93 -32.59
N ARG A 57 -1.07 -16.95 -32.86
CA ARG A 57 -0.63 -18.27 -33.33
C ARG A 57 0.20 -18.19 -34.61
N GLY A 58 -0.16 -17.30 -35.53
CA GLY A 58 0.60 -17.10 -36.77
C GLY A 58 1.88 -16.29 -36.59
N THR A 59 1.98 -15.47 -35.55
CA THR A 59 3.12 -14.58 -35.31
C THR A 59 4.17 -15.21 -34.40
N HIS A 60 3.71 -15.88 -33.34
CA HIS A 60 4.55 -16.57 -32.37
C HIS A 60 4.48 -18.06 -32.67
N GLY A 61 5.64 -18.72 -32.81
CA GLY A 61 5.69 -20.13 -33.19
C GLY A 61 5.09 -21.06 -32.12
N ASP A 62 5.07 -20.60 -30.87
CA ASP A 62 4.42 -21.27 -29.75
C ASP A 62 3.86 -20.27 -28.71
N TRP A 63 3.03 -20.78 -27.79
CA TRP A 63 2.42 -19.98 -26.72
C TRP A 63 3.40 -19.59 -25.61
N ASN A 64 4.54 -20.28 -25.50
CA ASN A 64 5.58 -19.94 -24.53
C ASN A 64 6.30 -18.64 -24.95
N GLU A 65 6.53 -18.45 -26.25
CA GLU A 65 7.04 -17.20 -26.83
C GLU A 65 6.11 -16.04 -26.50
N THR A 66 4.80 -16.21 -26.75
CA THR A 66 3.78 -15.20 -26.41
C THR A 66 3.79 -14.86 -24.92
N ARG A 67 3.98 -15.85 -24.04
CA ARG A 67 4.04 -15.64 -22.58
C ARG A 67 5.26 -14.80 -22.18
N VAL A 68 6.42 -15.03 -22.77
CA VAL A 68 7.65 -14.29 -22.43
C VAL A 68 7.77 -12.94 -23.15
N SER A 69 7.05 -12.75 -24.25
CA SER A 69 6.98 -11.49 -25.01
C SER A 69 6.57 -10.28 -24.17
N GLN A 70 6.92 -9.09 -24.67
CA GLN A 70 6.50 -7.84 -24.07
C GLN A 70 5.01 -7.58 -24.34
N ALA A 71 4.32 -6.89 -23.42
CA ALA A 71 2.90 -6.57 -23.60
C ALA A 71 2.63 -5.77 -24.89
N GLN A 72 3.59 -4.95 -25.34
CA GLN A 72 3.50 -4.18 -26.57
C GLN A 72 3.58 -5.05 -27.84
N GLU A 73 4.37 -6.13 -27.81
CA GLU A 73 4.48 -7.10 -28.91
C GLU A 73 3.16 -7.85 -29.05
N ILE A 74 2.62 -8.35 -27.93
CA ILE A 74 1.29 -8.99 -27.88
C ILE A 74 0.21 -8.01 -28.39
N ALA A 75 0.20 -6.78 -27.87
CA ALA A 75 -0.77 -5.74 -28.26
C ALA A 75 -0.74 -5.43 -29.76
N SER A 76 0.44 -5.52 -30.40
CA SER A 76 0.57 -5.30 -31.83
C SER A 76 -0.17 -6.36 -32.66
N CYS A 77 -0.27 -7.58 -32.14
CA CYS A 77 -0.93 -8.72 -32.77
C CYS A 77 -2.45 -8.77 -32.50
N LEU A 78 -2.93 -8.11 -31.45
CA LEU A 78 -4.36 -8.09 -31.12
C LEU A 78 -5.17 -7.38 -32.22
N ARG A 79 -6.25 -8.03 -32.67
CA ARG A 79 -7.15 -7.56 -33.73
C ARG A 79 -8.33 -6.81 -33.13
N THR A 80 -8.34 -5.49 -33.29
CA THR A 80 -9.39 -4.62 -32.75
C THR A 80 -9.89 -3.61 -33.77
N SER A 81 -11.08 -3.05 -33.54
CA SER A 81 -11.68 -1.98 -34.35
C SER A 81 -11.26 -0.56 -33.91
N ILE A 82 -10.25 -0.47 -33.05
CA ILE A 82 -9.75 0.79 -32.50
C ILE A 82 -9.12 1.61 -33.64
N ARG A 83 -9.54 2.88 -33.77
CA ARG A 83 -9.03 3.80 -34.80
C ARG A 83 -7.70 4.47 -34.42
N LYS A 84 -7.28 4.38 -33.16
CA LYS A 84 -5.99 4.93 -32.69
C LYS A 84 -4.83 4.16 -33.32
N ALA A 85 -3.71 4.85 -33.49
CA ALA A 85 -2.50 4.31 -34.11
C ALA A 85 -1.28 4.43 -33.18
N GLY A 86 -0.21 3.71 -33.49
CA GLY A 86 1.07 3.80 -32.77
C GLY A 86 0.95 3.51 -31.27
N VAL A 87 1.61 4.32 -30.46
CA VAL A 87 1.73 4.14 -29.01
C VAL A 87 0.38 4.18 -28.29
N ASP A 88 -0.54 5.04 -28.72
CA ASP A 88 -1.86 5.16 -28.09
C ASP A 88 -2.67 3.88 -28.23
N ARG A 89 -2.61 3.24 -29.41
CA ARG A 89 -3.24 1.93 -29.65
C ARG A 89 -2.66 0.86 -28.72
N LEU A 90 -1.34 0.83 -28.58
CA LEU A 90 -0.66 -0.16 -27.73
C LEU A 90 -1.02 0.04 -26.25
N ASN A 91 -1.16 1.29 -25.81
CA ASN A 91 -1.56 1.61 -24.44
C ASN A 91 -3.00 1.17 -24.14
N GLU A 92 -3.94 1.34 -25.07
CA GLU A 92 -5.31 0.85 -24.91
C GLU A 92 -5.39 -0.68 -24.82
N LEU A 93 -4.53 -1.37 -25.56
CA LEU A 93 -4.48 -2.83 -25.61
C LEU A 93 -3.59 -3.46 -24.54
N ARG A 94 -2.93 -2.63 -23.72
CA ARG A 94 -2.03 -3.10 -22.67
C ARG A 94 -2.75 -4.00 -21.67
N SER A 95 -3.95 -3.63 -21.23
CA SER A 95 -4.72 -4.43 -20.26
C SER A 95 -5.07 -5.81 -20.82
N ALA A 96 -5.53 -5.89 -22.07
CA ALA A 96 -5.83 -7.16 -22.73
C ALA A 96 -4.59 -8.04 -22.90
N SER A 97 -3.46 -7.42 -23.25
CA SER A 97 -2.17 -8.11 -23.44
C SER A 97 -1.63 -8.66 -22.11
N MET A 98 -1.74 -7.88 -21.03
CA MET A 98 -1.37 -8.32 -19.69
C MET A 98 -2.29 -9.45 -19.21
N ALA A 99 -3.60 -9.34 -19.40
CA ALA A 99 -4.54 -10.39 -19.01
C ALA A 99 -4.23 -11.72 -19.72
N LEU A 100 -3.94 -11.68 -21.03
CA LEU A 100 -3.53 -12.87 -21.78
C LEU A 100 -2.20 -13.44 -21.25
N LYS A 101 -1.21 -12.58 -21.01
CA LYS A 101 0.09 -13.00 -20.48
C LYS A 101 -0.04 -13.63 -19.10
N ASP A 102 -0.83 -13.03 -18.22
CA ASP A 102 -1.11 -13.53 -16.88
C ASP A 102 -1.80 -14.89 -16.96
N TYR A 103 -2.73 -15.08 -17.89
CA TYR A 103 -3.37 -16.38 -18.13
C TYR A 103 -2.37 -17.46 -18.59
N LEU A 104 -1.54 -17.15 -19.58
CA LEU A 104 -0.51 -18.08 -20.05
C LEU A 104 0.50 -18.41 -18.93
N GLN A 105 0.82 -17.43 -18.09
CA GLN A 105 1.69 -17.62 -16.93
C GLN A 105 1.05 -18.49 -15.84
N ASP A 106 -0.25 -18.31 -15.60
CA ASP A 106 -1.04 -19.09 -14.65
C ASP A 106 -1.13 -20.55 -15.11
N VAL A 107 -1.47 -20.79 -16.39
CA VAL A 107 -1.45 -22.15 -16.97
C VAL A 107 -0.08 -22.81 -16.81
N PHE A 108 1.00 -22.11 -17.17
CA PHE A 108 2.34 -22.65 -17.02
C PHE A 108 2.68 -23.05 -15.58
N GLN A 109 2.25 -22.26 -14.60
CA GLN A 109 2.49 -22.57 -13.19
C GLN A 109 1.73 -23.80 -12.72
N GLN A 110 0.49 -23.98 -13.19
CA GLN A 110 -0.34 -25.10 -12.74
C GLN A 110 -0.01 -26.41 -13.47
N THR A 111 0.26 -26.36 -14.78
CA THR A 111 0.48 -27.57 -15.59
C THR A 111 1.95 -27.89 -15.83
N HIS A 112 2.86 -26.97 -15.49
CA HIS A 112 4.30 -27.05 -15.83
C HIS A 112 4.55 -27.16 -17.35
N GLY A 113 3.57 -26.77 -18.15
CA GLY A 113 3.59 -26.79 -19.60
C GLY A 113 2.72 -25.67 -20.19
N MET A 114 2.65 -25.59 -21.51
CA MET A 114 1.78 -24.65 -22.22
C MET A 114 0.67 -25.42 -22.93
N ASP A 115 0.00 -26.30 -22.18
CA ASP A 115 -1.02 -27.18 -22.73
C ASP A 115 -2.09 -27.50 -21.68
N LEU A 116 -3.34 -27.57 -22.15
CA LEU A 116 -4.50 -27.98 -21.37
C LEU A 116 -5.15 -29.25 -21.93
N GLU A 117 -4.65 -29.83 -23.03
CA GLU A 117 -5.19 -31.07 -23.62
C GLU A 117 -5.11 -32.27 -22.66
N ILE A 118 -4.19 -32.24 -21.68
CA ILE A 118 -4.13 -33.19 -20.56
C ILE A 118 -5.46 -33.31 -19.78
N PHE A 119 -6.36 -32.33 -19.89
CA PHE A 119 -7.68 -32.38 -19.26
C PHE A 119 -8.59 -33.45 -19.86
N ARG A 120 -8.35 -33.84 -21.13
CA ARG A 120 -9.13 -34.90 -21.78
C ARG A 120 -8.84 -36.29 -21.20
N ASP A 121 -7.62 -36.48 -20.68
CA ASP A 121 -7.19 -37.76 -20.13
C ASP A 121 -7.81 -38.05 -18.76
N ASP A 122 -7.90 -37.01 -17.90
CA ASP A 122 -8.47 -37.11 -16.56
C ASP A 122 -9.21 -35.83 -16.15
N LEU A 123 -10.49 -35.77 -16.48
CA LEU A 123 -11.39 -34.67 -16.08
C LEU A 123 -11.48 -34.49 -14.56
N TRP A 124 -11.30 -35.56 -13.78
CA TRP A 124 -11.42 -35.50 -12.34
C TRP A 124 -10.25 -34.75 -11.71
N ALA A 125 -9.03 -35.03 -12.18
CA ALA A 125 -7.83 -34.28 -11.79
C ALA A 125 -7.82 -32.86 -12.39
N ALA A 126 -8.26 -32.71 -13.64
CA ALA A 126 -8.35 -31.41 -14.31
C ALA A 126 -9.23 -30.41 -13.57
N GLY A 127 -10.28 -30.87 -12.89
CA GLY A 127 -11.13 -30.03 -12.06
C GLY A 127 -10.43 -29.41 -10.83
N GLU A 128 -9.33 -29.99 -10.35
CA GLU A 128 -8.49 -29.36 -9.32
C GLU A 128 -7.64 -28.24 -9.93
N ILE A 129 -6.98 -28.52 -11.05
CA ILE A 129 -6.18 -27.53 -11.79
C ILE A 129 -7.02 -26.31 -12.16
N VAL A 130 -8.23 -26.52 -12.68
CA VAL A 130 -9.15 -25.42 -13.04
C VAL A 130 -9.54 -24.56 -11.85
N SER A 131 -9.62 -25.14 -10.64
CA SER A 131 -9.92 -24.35 -9.44
C SER A 131 -8.77 -23.43 -9.05
N ASP A 132 -7.54 -23.76 -9.47
CA ASP A 132 -6.33 -22.99 -9.20
C ASP A 132 -5.95 -22.02 -10.34
N LEU A 133 -6.59 -22.13 -11.52
CA LEU A 133 -6.46 -21.17 -12.62
C LEU A 133 -7.20 -19.85 -12.33
N THR A 134 -6.61 -19.03 -11.49
CA THR A 134 -7.17 -17.76 -11.01
C THR A 134 -7.47 -16.75 -12.13
N VAL A 135 -6.67 -16.71 -13.20
CA VAL A 135 -6.87 -15.73 -14.27
C VAL A 135 -8.04 -16.14 -15.15
N LEU A 136 -8.16 -17.42 -15.51
CA LEU A 136 -9.30 -17.91 -16.28
C LEU A 136 -10.59 -17.91 -15.44
N GLY A 137 -10.46 -18.14 -14.13
CA GLY A 137 -11.57 -18.30 -13.22
C GLY A 137 -12.18 -19.70 -13.31
N THR A 138 -12.92 -20.10 -12.28
CA THR A 138 -13.56 -21.40 -12.22
C THR A 138 -14.65 -21.52 -13.29
N THR A 139 -15.42 -20.46 -13.54
CA THR A 139 -16.43 -20.45 -14.62
C THR A 139 -15.79 -20.58 -16.01
N GLY A 140 -14.68 -19.89 -16.28
CA GLY A 140 -13.96 -20.00 -17.55
C GLY A 140 -13.33 -21.39 -17.74
N GLY A 141 -12.71 -21.93 -16.69
CA GLY A 141 -12.15 -23.29 -16.74
C GLY A 141 -13.23 -24.37 -16.86
N ALA A 142 -14.43 -24.15 -16.34
CA ALA A 142 -15.57 -25.04 -16.54
C ALA A 142 -15.97 -25.17 -18.01
N TYR A 143 -15.93 -24.07 -18.76
CA TYR A 143 -16.13 -24.09 -20.21
C TYR A 143 -15.07 -24.96 -20.90
N VAL A 144 -13.81 -24.80 -20.52
CA VAL A 144 -12.70 -25.60 -21.06
C VAL A 144 -12.86 -27.09 -20.70
N LEU A 145 -13.28 -27.42 -19.49
CA LEU A 145 -13.56 -28.81 -19.09
C LEU A 145 -14.75 -29.40 -19.84
N TRP A 146 -15.79 -28.62 -20.11
CA TRP A 146 -16.92 -29.05 -20.93
C TRP A 146 -16.48 -29.41 -22.36
N LEU A 147 -15.56 -28.63 -22.94
CA LEU A 147 -14.93 -28.96 -24.22
C LEU A 147 -14.02 -30.19 -24.14
N ALA A 148 -13.29 -30.35 -23.04
CA ALA A 148 -12.45 -31.53 -22.79
C ALA A 148 -13.30 -32.80 -22.66
N ALA A 149 -14.52 -32.67 -22.13
CA ALA A 149 -15.50 -33.74 -21.96
C ALA A 149 -16.39 -33.96 -23.20
N ASP A 150 -16.02 -33.42 -24.36
CA ASP A 150 -16.75 -33.55 -25.62
C ASP A 150 -18.25 -33.16 -25.50
N GLY A 151 -18.52 -32.12 -24.72
CA GLY A 151 -19.86 -31.58 -24.52
C GLY A 151 -20.64 -32.19 -23.36
N ALA A 152 -20.08 -33.18 -22.66
CA ALA A 152 -20.67 -33.73 -21.44
C ALA A 152 -20.38 -32.82 -20.22
N VAL A 153 -21.17 -32.96 -19.16
CA VAL A 153 -20.91 -32.26 -17.88
C VAL A 153 -19.70 -32.90 -17.20
N PRO A 154 -18.60 -32.17 -16.97
CA PRO A 154 -17.38 -32.73 -16.39
C PRO A 154 -17.58 -33.06 -14.91
N ALA A 155 -17.48 -34.34 -14.56
CA ALA A 155 -17.56 -34.78 -13.16
C ALA A 155 -16.19 -34.60 -12.47
N HIS A 156 -16.12 -33.72 -11.47
CA HIS A 156 -14.93 -33.52 -10.64
C HIS A 156 -15.31 -33.13 -9.21
N LYS A 157 -14.33 -33.12 -8.30
CA LYS A 157 -14.55 -32.87 -6.85
C LYS A 157 -15.26 -31.54 -6.55
N GLY A 158 -14.92 -30.48 -7.28
CA GLY A 158 -15.50 -29.15 -7.09
C GLY A 158 -17.02 -29.14 -7.34
N LEU A 159 -17.43 -29.66 -8.50
CA LEU A 159 -18.84 -29.81 -8.86
C LEU A 159 -19.59 -30.73 -7.87
N VAL A 160 -19.02 -31.89 -7.53
CA VAL A 160 -19.63 -32.82 -6.55
C VAL A 160 -19.83 -32.14 -5.19
N LYS A 161 -18.85 -31.35 -4.74
CA LYS A 161 -18.91 -30.63 -3.46
C LYS A 161 -20.04 -29.61 -3.44
N ILE A 162 -20.23 -28.82 -4.49
CA ILE A 162 -21.32 -27.83 -4.52
C ILE A 162 -22.68 -28.50 -4.69
N LEU A 163 -22.80 -29.52 -5.54
CA LEU A 163 -24.05 -30.27 -5.71
C LEU A 163 -24.48 -30.99 -4.42
N SER A 164 -23.52 -31.54 -3.68
CA SER A 164 -23.80 -32.14 -2.38
C SER A 164 -24.24 -31.10 -1.34
N ARG A 165 -23.63 -29.91 -1.32
CA ARG A 165 -24.05 -28.81 -0.44
C ARG A 165 -25.46 -28.32 -0.75
N LEU A 166 -25.91 -28.46 -1.99
CA LEU A 166 -27.24 -28.10 -2.45
C LEU A 166 -28.25 -29.26 -2.32
N ASP A 167 -27.89 -30.36 -1.65
CA ASP A 167 -28.70 -31.57 -1.48
C ASP A 167 -29.14 -32.22 -2.83
N LEU A 168 -28.42 -31.93 -3.92
CA LEU A 168 -28.70 -32.45 -5.26
C LEU A 168 -28.17 -33.87 -5.45
N MET A 169 -27.03 -34.19 -4.84
CA MET A 169 -26.45 -35.54 -4.86
C MET A 169 -25.79 -35.90 -3.53
N LYS A 170 -25.47 -37.18 -3.34
CA LYS A 170 -24.67 -37.62 -2.19
C LYS A 170 -23.18 -37.30 -2.43
N PRO A 171 -22.41 -36.97 -1.39
CA PRO A 171 -20.96 -36.85 -1.52
C PRO A 171 -20.35 -38.15 -2.08
N THR A 172 -19.39 -38.02 -2.98
CA THR A 172 -18.62 -39.15 -3.53
C THR A 172 -17.22 -38.70 -3.88
N THR A 173 -16.26 -39.61 -3.79
CA THR A 173 -14.87 -39.43 -4.24
C THR A 173 -14.57 -40.22 -5.53
N SER A 174 -15.54 -41.00 -6.01
CA SER A 174 -15.44 -41.79 -7.24
C SER A 174 -15.99 -41.00 -8.42
N SER A 175 -15.16 -40.81 -9.44
CA SER A 175 -15.53 -40.17 -10.72
C SER A 175 -16.73 -40.87 -11.36
N LYS A 176 -16.68 -42.19 -11.52
CA LYS A 176 -17.79 -42.99 -12.08
C LYS A 176 -19.13 -42.76 -11.36
N ARG A 177 -19.16 -42.83 -10.02
CA ARG A 177 -20.39 -42.59 -9.24
C ARG A 177 -20.87 -41.15 -9.36
N ALA A 178 -19.96 -40.19 -9.52
CA ALA A 178 -20.32 -38.79 -9.72
C ALA A 178 -21.03 -38.61 -11.06
N THR A 179 -20.48 -39.15 -12.14
CA THR A 179 -21.08 -39.13 -13.48
C THR A 179 -22.48 -39.77 -13.48
N GLU A 180 -22.62 -40.97 -12.95
CA GLU A 180 -23.92 -41.67 -12.84
C GLU A 180 -24.97 -40.84 -12.06
N SER A 181 -24.52 -40.09 -11.04
CA SER A 181 -25.42 -39.24 -10.24
C SER A 181 -25.83 -37.95 -10.95
N LEU A 182 -25.08 -37.52 -11.97
CA LEU A 182 -25.34 -36.30 -12.73
C LEU A 182 -26.41 -36.51 -13.82
N GLU A 183 -26.43 -37.68 -14.45
CA GLU A 183 -27.31 -37.99 -15.61
C GLU A 183 -28.79 -37.67 -15.34
N GLY A 184 -29.29 -37.93 -14.12
CA GLY A 184 -30.70 -37.67 -13.75
C GLY A 184 -31.01 -36.23 -13.32
N LEU A 185 -29.99 -35.35 -13.25
CA LEU A 185 -30.14 -33.96 -12.79
C LEU A 185 -30.09 -32.95 -13.93
N ILE A 186 -29.42 -33.30 -15.03
CA ILE A 186 -29.13 -32.39 -16.13
C ILE A 186 -30.30 -32.41 -17.12
N PRO A 187 -30.93 -31.26 -17.42
CA PRO A 187 -31.90 -31.19 -18.50
C PRO A 187 -31.21 -31.44 -19.86
N SER A 188 -31.85 -32.23 -20.73
CA SER A 188 -31.34 -32.55 -22.07
C SER A 188 -31.06 -31.27 -22.88
N GLY A 189 -29.86 -31.15 -23.45
CA GLY A 189 -29.43 -30.01 -24.26
C GLY A 189 -29.00 -28.78 -23.45
N LYS A 190 -28.96 -28.87 -22.11
CA LYS A 190 -28.52 -27.81 -21.19
C LYS A 190 -27.22 -28.17 -20.46
N GLU A 191 -26.41 -29.06 -21.01
CA GLU A 191 -25.17 -29.55 -20.39
C GLU A 191 -24.17 -28.42 -20.16
N LEU A 192 -23.97 -27.55 -21.16
CA LEU A 192 -23.10 -26.38 -21.03
C LEU A 192 -23.67 -25.38 -20.00
N GLU A 193 -24.94 -25.02 -20.13
CA GLU A 193 -25.62 -24.09 -19.21
C GLU A 193 -25.52 -24.58 -17.76
N PHE A 194 -25.79 -25.87 -17.54
CA PHE A 194 -25.61 -26.53 -16.25
C PHE A 194 -24.17 -26.42 -15.76
N THR A 195 -23.20 -26.78 -16.59
CA THR A 195 -21.77 -26.74 -16.23
C THR A 195 -21.38 -25.33 -15.79
N ILE A 196 -21.69 -24.32 -16.60
CA ILE A 196 -21.35 -22.93 -16.32
C ILE A 196 -22.06 -22.40 -15.07
N THR A 197 -23.36 -22.62 -14.94
CA THR A 197 -24.14 -22.15 -13.77
C THR A 197 -23.59 -22.72 -12.47
N PHE A 198 -23.31 -24.02 -12.39
CA PHE A 198 -22.83 -24.61 -11.14
C PHE A 198 -21.39 -24.23 -10.79
N HIS A 199 -20.57 -23.89 -11.79
CA HIS A 199 -19.23 -23.36 -11.56
C HIS A 199 -19.26 -21.87 -11.17
N GLU A 200 -20.18 -21.08 -11.70
CA GLU A 200 -20.45 -19.71 -11.21
C GLU A 200 -20.93 -19.73 -9.76
N ILE A 201 -21.77 -20.70 -9.39
CA ILE A 201 -22.17 -20.93 -8.00
C ILE A 201 -20.96 -21.32 -7.14
N LEU A 202 -20.12 -22.23 -7.63
CA LEU A 202 -18.93 -22.69 -6.92
C LEU A 202 -17.97 -21.53 -6.63
N GLU A 203 -17.63 -20.73 -7.64
CA GLU A 203 -16.75 -19.57 -7.56
C GLU A 203 -17.35 -18.48 -6.65
N GLY A 204 -18.61 -18.14 -6.91
CA GLY A 204 -19.33 -17.10 -6.20
C GLY A 204 -19.63 -17.46 -4.74
N TRP A 205 -19.57 -18.74 -4.35
CA TRP A 205 -19.90 -19.14 -2.97
C TRP A 205 -18.94 -18.54 -1.94
N THR A 206 -17.67 -18.43 -2.28
CA THR A 206 -16.60 -17.95 -1.37
C THR A 206 -16.21 -16.51 -1.62
N HIS A 207 -16.90 -15.79 -2.50
CA HIS A 207 -16.57 -14.42 -2.85
C HIS A 207 -16.52 -13.52 -1.59
N PRO A 208 -15.42 -12.79 -1.34
CA PRO A 208 -15.15 -12.17 -0.05
C PRO A 208 -16.10 -11.04 0.31
N GLU A 209 -16.66 -10.34 -0.68
CA GLU A 209 -17.56 -9.20 -0.48
C GLU A 209 -19.02 -9.58 -0.76
N GLU A 210 -19.27 -10.09 -1.97
CA GLU A 210 -20.59 -10.44 -2.47
C GLU A 210 -20.74 -11.94 -2.82
N PRO A 211 -20.90 -12.83 -1.83
CA PRO A 211 -21.20 -14.24 -2.08
C PRO A 211 -22.48 -14.42 -2.90
N ILE A 212 -22.50 -15.41 -3.79
CA ILE A 212 -23.62 -15.63 -4.72
C ILE A 212 -24.96 -15.88 -4.02
N TYR A 213 -24.95 -16.54 -2.85
CA TYR A 213 -26.15 -16.77 -2.04
C TYR A 213 -26.75 -15.50 -1.42
N MET A 214 -26.07 -14.34 -1.51
CA MET A 214 -26.65 -13.04 -1.15
C MET A 214 -27.47 -12.44 -2.30
N ARG A 215 -27.08 -12.74 -3.55
CA ARG A 215 -27.70 -12.22 -4.78
C ARG A 215 -28.85 -13.11 -5.26
N VAL A 216 -28.63 -14.42 -5.25
CA VAL A 216 -29.56 -15.41 -5.82
C VAL A 216 -30.50 -15.91 -4.72
N GLU A 217 -31.76 -15.53 -4.82
CA GLU A 217 -32.80 -15.87 -3.84
C GLU A 217 -33.02 -17.37 -3.70
N THR A 218 -32.96 -18.11 -4.81
CA THR A 218 -33.09 -19.58 -4.82
C THR A 218 -32.00 -20.26 -4.00
N LEU A 219 -30.76 -19.77 -4.06
CA LEU A 219 -29.66 -20.24 -3.20
C LEU A 219 -29.85 -19.80 -1.75
N ARG A 220 -30.25 -18.56 -1.51
CA ARG A 220 -30.51 -18.05 -0.14
C ARG A 220 -31.55 -18.88 0.61
N LYS A 221 -32.56 -19.39 -0.09
CA LYS A 221 -33.67 -20.18 0.48
C LYS A 221 -33.33 -21.65 0.73
N CYS A 222 -32.26 -22.20 0.13
CA CYS A 222 -31.89 -23.59 0.36
C CYS A 222 -31.33 -23.80 1.78
N THR A 223 -31.32 -25.05 2.25
CA THR A 223 -30.86 -25.46 3.58
C THR A 223 -29.47 -24.90 3.90
N TYR A 224 -28.53 -25.13 3.00
CA TYR A 224 -27.14 -24.70 3.14
C TYR A 224 -26.96 -23.19 2.98
N GLY A 225 -27.66 -22.57 2.02
CA GLY A 225 -27.61 -21.12 1.79
C GLY A 225 -28.19 -20.29 2.93
N LYS A 226 -29.26 -20.75 3.60
CA LYS A 226 -29.80 -20.11 4.81
C LYS A 226 -28.75 -20.00 5.92
N LYS A 227 -28.02 -21.09 6.15
CA LYS A 227 -26.93 -21.13 7.14
C LYS A 227 -25.80 -20.18 6.73
N ALA A 228 -25.31 -20.29 5.49
CA ALA A 228 -24.23 -19.45 4.99
C ALA A 228 -24.58 -17.94 5.04
N HIS A 229 -25.82 -17.58 4.70
CA HIS A 229 -26.32 -16.21 4.79
C HIS A 229 -26.35 -15.71 6.24
N LYS A 230 -26.87 -16.50 7.18
CA LYS A 230 -26.90 -16.14 8.60
C LYS A 230 -25.48 -15.95 9.16
N ASP A 231 -24.58 -16.88 8.87
CA ASP A 231 -23.18 -16.82 9.33
C ASP A 231 -22.48 -15.58 8.76
N ARG A 232 -22.76 -15.24 7.49
CA ARG A 232 -22.23 -14.04 6.83
C ARG A 232 -22.74 -12.75 7.48
N LEU A 233 -24.02 -12.64 7.81
CA LEU A 233 -24.56 -11.46 8.50
C LEU A 233 -23.90 -11.28 9.88
N VAL A 234 -23.69 -12.36 10.63
CA VAL A 234 -22.97 -12.32 11.91
C VAL A 234 -21.52 -11.86 11.71
N PHE A 235 -20.85 -12.37 10.67
CA PHE A 235 -19.50 -11.95 10.33
C PHE A 235 -19.41 -10.45 9.99
N LEU A 236 -20.31 -9.94 9.14
CA LEU A 236 -20.35 -8.52 8.76
C LEU A 236 -20.58 -7.61 9.97
N LYS A 237 -21.52 -7.98 10.85
CA LYS A 237 -21.76 -7.23 12.09
C LYS A 237 -20.51 -7.16 12.98
N ARG A 238 -19.79 -8.28 13.14
CA ARG A 238 -18.53 -8.33 13.90
C ARG A 238 -17.43 -7.48 13.25
N GLN A 239 -17.36 -7.47 11.93
CA GLN A 239 -16.41 -6.64 11.17
C GLN A 239 -16.68 -5.14 11.36
N GLU A 240 -17.94 -4.72 11.26
CA GLU A 240 -18.34 -3.33 11.51
C GLU A 240 -18.05 -2.89 12.94
N GLU A 241 -18.36 -3.73 13.94
CA GLU A 241 -18.03 -3.45 15.34
C GLU A 241 -16.52 -3.30 15.56
N ARG A 242 -15.70 -4.11 14.88
CA ARG A 242 -14.23 -3.99 14.94
C ARG A 242 -13.75 -2.69 14.29
N ARG A 243 -14.27 -2.35 13.10
CA ARG A 243 -13.94 -1.08 12.42
C ARG A 243 -14.31 0.14 13.26
N LYS A 244 -15.50 0.15 13.87
CA LYS A 244 -15.92 1.22 14.79
C LYS A 244 -14.99 1.35 15.99
N LYS A 245 -14.57 0.22 16.60
CA LYS A 245 -13.60 0.22 17.70
C LYS A 245 -12.22 0.73 17.28
N GLU A 246 -11.73 0.35 16.09
CA GLU A 246 -10.46 0.83 15.54
C GLU A 246 -10.51 2.31 15.20
N GLU A 247 -11.61 2.80 14.64
CA GLU A 247 -11.82 4.22 14.35
C GLU A 247 -11.86 5.07 15.62
N ILE A 248 -12.58 4.62 16.66
CA ILE A 248 -12.57 5.26 17.98
C ILE A 248 -11.15 5.32 18.55
N ARG A 249 -10.36 4.24 18.43
CA ARG A 249 -8.96 4.21 18.87
C ARG A 249 -8.08 5.18 18.06
N ARG A 250 -8.26 5.26 16.74
CA ARG A 250 -7.53 6.18 15.86
C ARG A 250 -7.82 7.64 16.23
N ILE A 251 -9.08 8.00 16.39
CA ILE A 251 -9.49 9.35 16.80
C ILE A 251 -8.93 9.69 18.19
N ALA A 252 -8.93 8.73 19.13
CA ALA A 252 -8.34 8.94 20.45
C ALA A 252 -6.81 9.12 20.40
N ALA A 253 -6.12 8.39 19.52
CA ALA A 253 -4.69 8.53 19.32
C ALA A 253 -4.33 9.88 18.68
N GLU A 254 -5.06 10.28 17.65
CA GLU A 254 -4.89 11.58 16.96
C GLU A 254 -5.14 12.75 17.93
N LYS A 255 -6.20 12.69 18.75
CA LYS A 255 -6.43 13.70 19.80
C LYS A 255 -5.28 13.79 20.79
N LYS A 256 -4.71 12.66 21.21
CA LYS A 256 -3.53 12.63 22.10
C LYS A 256 -2.28 13.20 21.42
N GLU A 257 -2.10 12.94 20.13
CA GLU A 257 -0.98 13.48 19.36
C GLU A 257 -1.08 15.00 19.18
N VAL A 258 -2.26 15.50 18.81
CA VAL A 258 -2.54 16.94 18.73
C VAL A 258 -2.33 17.63 20.08
N GLU A 259 -2.77 17.01 21.17
CA GLU A 259 -2.52 17.54 22.52
C GLU A 259 -1.02 17.57 22.86
N ARG A 260 -0.26 16.54 22.48
CA ARG A 260 1.20 16.50 22.66
C ARG A 260 1.89 17.60 21.88
N LEU A 261 1.55 17.78 20.60
CA LEU A 261 2.10 18.83 19.75
C LEU A 261 1.76 20.23 20.30
N ARG A 262 0.54 20.44 20.80
CA ARG A 262 0.16 21.69 21.45
C ARG A 262 0.99 21.98 22.71
N LYS A 263 1.20 20.97 23.56
CA LYS A 263 2.04 21.09 24.77
C LYS A 263 3.52 21.33 24.42
N GLU A 264 4.00 20.75 23.33
CA GLU A 264 5.37 20.96 22.85
C GLU A 264 5.56 22.36 22.30
N ALA A 265 4.64 22.84 21.45
CA ALA A 265 4.63 24.21 20.94
C ALA A 265 4.53 25.25 22.08
N GLU A 266 3.70 25.00 23.10
CA GLU A 266 3.62 25.89 24.27
C GLU A 266 4.94 25.92 25.06
N ARG A 267 5.60 24.77 25.23
CA ARG A 267 6.92 24.69 25.88
C ARG A 267 8.00 25.42 25.07
N GLU A 268 7.97 25.30 23.75
CA GLU A 268 8.89 25.99 22.86
C GLU A 268 8.66 27.50 22.89
N ALA A 269 7.41 27.96 22.78
CA ALA A 269 7.06 29.38 22.92
C ALA A 269 7.53 29.96 24.25
N ARG A 270 7.35 29.23 25.36
CA ARG A 270 7.84 29.66 26.69
C ARG A 270 9.37 29.71 26.76
N ARG A 271 10.08 28.82 26.06
CA ARG A 271 11.55 28.86 25.97
C ARG A 271 12.02 30.09 25.20
N LEU A 272 11.42 30.37 24.05
CA LEU A 272 11.72 31.55 23.23
C LEU A 272 11.44 32.85 23.99
N GLU A 273 10.33 32.95 24.71
CA GLU A 273 10.01 34.13 25.52
C GLU A 273 11.03 34.33 26.67
N ALA A 274 11.43 33.24 27.34
CA ALA A 274 12.44 33.30 28.39
C ALA A 274 13.82 33.69 27.87
N GLU A 275 14.17 33.25 26.67
CA GLU A 275 15.41 33.62 25.98
C GLU A 275 15.41 35.10 25.58
N ALA A 276 14.33 35.58 24.96
CA ALA A 276 14.16 36.99 24.62
C ALA A 276 14.28 37.91 25.85
N LYS A 277 13.66 37.53 26.97
CA LYS A 277 13.80 38.26 28.26
C LYS A 277 15.24 38.27 28.78
N ARG A 278 16.00 37.19 28.58
CA ARG A 278 17.42 37.13 28.99
C ARG A 278 18.29 38.00 28.10
N GLU A 279 18.06 38.00 26.79
CA GLU A 279 18.76 38.87 25.85
C GLU A 279 18.49 40.35 26.14
N GLU A 280 17.23 40.72 26.39
CA GLU A 280 16.88 42.09 26.76
C GLU A 280 17.56 42.52 28.07
N ALA A 281 17.53 41.66 29.09
CA ALA A 281 18.22 41.91 30.35
C ALA A 281 19.75 42.01 30.18
N ALA A 282 20.35 41.23 29.27
CA ALA A 282 21.77 41.33 28.94
C ALA A 282 22.09 42.65 28.25
N ARG A 283 21.28 43.08 27.29
CA ARG A 283 21.45 44.36 26.58
C ARG A 283 21.36 45.55 27.54
N LEU A 284 20.37 45.55 28.44
CA LEU A 284 20.25 46.59 29.48
C LEU A 284 21.46 46.62 30.42
N LYS A 285 22.05 45.47 30.76
CA LYS A 285 23.29 45.41 31.55
C LYS A 285 24.49 45.96 30.79
N GLU A 286 24.64 45.64 29.51
CA GLU A 286 25.71 46.20 28.69
C GLU A 286 25.60 47.71 28.52
N GLU A 287 24.40 48.23 28.27
CA GLU A 287 24.13 49.67 28.22
C GLU A 287 24.48 50.37 29.55
N ALA A 288 24.13 49.76 30.69
CA ALA A 288 24.49 50.28 32.00
C ALA A 288 26.01 50.30 32.24
N ILE A 289 26.73 49.26 31.79
CA ILE A 289 28.19 49.20 31.87
C ILE A 289 28.82 50.26 30.95
N ALA A 290 28.29 50.45 29.73
CA ALA A 290 28.76 51.46 28.79
C ALA A 290 28.59 52.88 29.35
N LYS A 291 27.42 53.19 29.95
CA LYS A 291 27.18 54.47 30.65
C LYS A 291 28.16 54.69 31.80
N ARG A 292 28.41 53.68 32.65
CA ARG A 292 29.41 53.77 33.73
C ARG A 292 30.82 54.01 33.21
N LYS A 293 31.24 53.36 32.11
CA LYS A 293 32.55 53.58 31.49
C LYS A 293 32.67 55.01 30.92
N ALA A 294 31.61 55.53 30.30
CA ALA A 294 31.56 56.91 29.82
C ALA A 294 31.70 57.92 30.97
N ASP A 295 31.01 57.70 32.09
CA ASP A 295 31.13 58.56 33.29
C ASP A 295 32.53 58.52 33.91
N ILE A 296 33.17 57.35 33.96
CA ILE A 296 34.56 57.21 34.43
C ILE A 296 35.52 57.96 33.50
N LYS A 297 35.34 57.86 32.18
CA LYS A 297 36.16 58.58 31.20
C LYS A 297 36.01 60.10 31.34
N LYS A 298 34.77 60.58 31.53
CA LYS A 298 34.49 62.01 31.79
C LYS A 298 35.15 62.50 33.07
N ARG A 299 35.06 61.74 34.17
CA ARG A 299 35.76 62.05 35.43
C ARG A 299 37.29 62.01 35.30
N ALA A 300 37.85 61.15 34.44
CA ALA A 300 39.27 61.10 34.17
C ALA A 300 39.76 62.28 33.32
N GLU A 301 38.98 62.73 32.35
CA GLU A 301 39.23 63.95 31.58
C GLU A 301 39.15 65.20 32.46
N ASP A 302 38.17 65.28 33.36
CA ASP A 302 38.05 66.36 34.33
C ASP A 302 39.25 66.40 35.30
N LYS A 303 39.75 65.23 35.74
CA LYS A 303 41.00 65.14 36.52
C LYS A 303 42.24 65.56 35.71
N LYS A 304 42.32 65.23 34.42
CA LYS A 304 43.43 65.70 33.54
C LYS A 304 43.38 67.21 33.34
N LYS A 305 42.20 67.81 33.17
CA LYS A 305 42.01 69.27 33.11
C LYS A 305 42.40 69.95 34.43
N ALA A 306 42.11 69.34 35.58
CA ALA A 306 42.53 69.85 36.88
C ALA A 306 44.05 69.78 37.12
N ILE A 307 44.71 68.74 36.61
CA ILE A 307 46.19 68.60 36.69
C ILE A 307 46.89 69.55 35.72
N ALA A 308 46.33 69.79 34.53
CA ALA A 308 46.84 70.81 33.59
C ALA A 308 46.74 72.23 34.17
N LYS A 309 45.64 72.54 34.89
CA LYS A 309 45.48 73.81 35.61
C LYS A 309 46.53 73.98 36.74
N ARG A 310 46.83 72.91 37.49
CA ARG A 310 47.89 72.91 38.52
C ARG A 310 49.31 73.01 37.96
N LYS A 311 49.60 72.49 36.76
CA LYS A 311 50.90 72.67 36.10
C LYS A 311 51.08 74.07 35.49
N ALA A 312 50.00 74.72 35.05
CA ALA A 312 50.04 76.12 34.64
C ALA A 312 50.31 77.07 35.83
N ASP A 313 49.79 76.76 37.02
CA ASP A 313 50.05 77.55 38.23
C ASP A 313 51.46 77.32 38.83
N ALA A 314 52.09 76.18 38.57
CA ALA A 314 53.45 75.87 39.05
C ALA A 314 54.56 76.53 38.21
N ILE A 315 54.32 76.81 36.92
CA ILE A 315 55.29 77.48 36.04
C ILE A 315 55.27 79.02 36.24
N LYS A 316 54.19 79.61 36.76
CA LYS A 316 54.11 81.05 37.09
C LYS A 316 54.72 81.45 38.44
N LYS A 317 55.25 80.51 39.24
CA LYS A 317 55.81 80.79 40.58
C LYS A 317 57.31 80.47 40.74
N ALA A 318 58.03 80.25 39.63
CA ALA A 318 59.44 79.88 39.66
C ALA A 318 60.43 81.04 39.33
N ASP A 319 59.95 82.25 39.02
CA ASP A 319 60.83 83.39 38.64
C ASP A 319 60.93 84.54 39.66
N ALA A 320 60.34 84.42 40.84
CA ALA A 320 60.38 85.48 41.85
C ALA A 320 60.64 84.92 43.26
N LYS A 321 61.84 84.36 43.46
CA LYS A 321 62.40 84.24 44.82
C LYS A 321 63.93 84.40 44.80
N LYS A 322 64.39 85.61 44.45
CA LYS A 322 65.69 86.15 44.88
C LYS A 322 65.47 86.93 46.18
N LYS A 323 66.37 86.70 47.14
CA LYS A 323 66.50 87.30 48.49
C LYS A 323 65.47 86.76 49.50
N ALA A 324 65.84 86.38 50.71
CA ALA A 324 67.10 86.13 51.40
C ALA A 324 66.72 85.37 52.69
N ASP A 325 67.64 84.57 53.21
CA ASP A 325 67.99 84.37 54.63
C ASP A 325 66.89 84.33 55.72
N ALA A 326 66.93 83.49 56.74
CA ALA A 326 67.92 82.54 57.25
C ALA A 326 67.29 81.82 58.47
N LYS A 327 67.94 80.73 58.92
CA LYS A 327 67.95 80.22 60.33
C LYS A 327 66.61 79.62 60.83
N LYS A 328 66.51 78.41 61.39
CA LYS A 328 67.42 77.58 62.20
C LYS A 328 67.02 76.08 62.12
N LYS A 329 68.06 75.24 62.19
CA LYS A 329 68.20 73.89 62.78
C LYS A 329 67.03 73.39 63.66
N ALA A 330 66.64 72.12 63.54
CA ALA A 330 67.27 71.00 64.29
C ALA A 330 66.52 69.66 64.09
N ASP A 331 67.32 68.59 63.94
CA ASP A 331 67.13 67.18 64.32
C ASP A 331 65.85 66.41 63.91
N ALA A 332 66.00 65.42 63.02
CA ALA A 332 66.24 64.00 63.34
C ALA A 332 64.89 63.26 63.51
N LYS A 333 64.63 62.04 63.07
CA LYS A 333 65.46 60.85 62.89
C LYS A 333 64.51 59.78 62.33
N LYS A 334 64.95 59.02 61.30
CA LYS A 334 64.72 57.56 61.08
C LYS A 334 63.25 57.06 61.01
N LYS A 335 62.86 56.05 60.23
CA LYS A 335 63.51 55.02 59.42
C LYS A 335 62.36 54.30 58.65
N ALA A 336 62.60 53.91 57.40
CA ALA A 336 62.73 52.52 56.94
C ALA A 336 61.36 51.84 56.68
N ASP A 337 61.09 51.50 55.41
CA ASP A 337 61.24 50.15 54.82
C ASP A 337 60.10 49.22 55.28
N ALA A 338 59.46 48.40 54.46
CA ALA A 338 59.91 47.58 53.34
C ALA A 338 58.63 47.22 52.54
N LYS A 339 58.62 47.25 51.21
CA LYS A 339 59.21 46.27 50.28
C LYS A 339 58.58 44.88 50.36
N LYS A 340 58.34 44.36 49.15
CA LYS A 340 58.21 42.95 48.69
C LYS A 340 56.77 42.46 48.52
N LYS A 341 56.36 42.22 47.26
CA LYS A 341 56.67 41.03 46.41
C LYS A 341 55.92 39.80 46.95
N ALA A 342 55.39 38.87 46.17
CA ALA A 342 55.33 38.64 44.73
C ALA A 342 54.38 37.43 44.52
N ASP A 343 54.01 37.22 43.25
CA ASP A 343 53.86 35.93 42.56
C ASP A 343 53.69 34.62 43.36
N ALA A 344 52.69 33.83 42.96
CA ALA A 344 52.87 32.52 42.30
C ALA A 344 51.48 31.83 42.20
N LYS A 345 50.95 31.45 41.02
CA LYS A 345 51.36 30.40 40.06
C LYS A 345 50.91 28.99 40.48
N LYS A 346 50.36 28.29 39.46
CA LYS A 346 50.29 26.82 39.21
C LYS A 346 49.07 26.08 39.81
N LYS A 347 48.23 25.49 38.94
CA LYS A 347 48.24 24.09 38.41
C LYS A 347 47.66 23.12 39.45
N ALA A 348 47.01 22.01 39.16
CA ALA A 348 46.49 21.27 38.01
C ALA A 348 45.80 20.01 38.61
N ASP A 349 45.19 19.20 37.76
CA ASP A 349 44.88 17.76 37.99
C ASP A 349 43.76 17.44 39.01
N ALA A 350 43.00 16.35 38.91
CA ALA A 350 42.81 15.33 37.89
C ALA A 350 41.60 14.47 38.32
N LYS A 351 40.83 14.00 37.33
CA LYS A 351 40.45 12.59 37.07
C LYS A 351 40.11 11.65 38.25
N LYS A 352 38.91 11.05 38.18
CA LYS A 352 38.54 9.66 38.56
C LYS A 352 37.17 9.40 37.90
N LYS A 353 37.00 8.54 36.88
CA LYS A 353 37.08 7.06 36.89
C LYS A 353 36.53 6.43 38.15
#